data_AF-A0A7S0RWF6-F1
#
_entry.id   AF-A0A7S0RWF6-F1
#
_cell.length_a   1.000
_cell.length_b   1.000
_cell.length_c   1.000
_cell.angle_alpha   90.00
_cell.angle_beta   90.00
_cell.angle_gamma   90.00
#
_symmetry.space_group_name_H-M   'P 1'
#
loop_
_entity.id
_entity.type
_entity.pdbx_description
1 polymer ?
#
loop_
_entity_poly.entity_id
_entity_poly.type
_entity_poly.pdbx_seq_one_letter_code
_entity_poly.pdbx_strand_id
1 'polypeptide(L)'
;MQALVGAVPASARCLSSRSVAPISRNSTLTPIRPRKNRRVYSATSEPQYEGASTRLVSRRELGSMALVGGALSGAGPAWSQPKLTLTEPQTLAEARSQLLDTISAGGDYSEVERAIEYLAPFNPTPNPAQSPQLQGEWRLLWSSQSAEVTKATKNLPLPFESVQLVGPGGGMEAGRAANLVKVLGGALTLKLSSSAVEDPFNAAAVTIGPPFRLELLVGGRSIPLQSVESNDADPTALLGTQSSEFSQLYLEATGATGDVRVSKVTAGDDVVLNSTFVHVRI
;
A
#
# COMPACT_ATOMS: atom_id res chain seq x y z
N MET A 1 56.38 -35.50 -22.73
CA MET A 1 56.07 -36.39 -23.86
C MET A 1 54.61 -36.80 -23.75
N GLN A 2 53.87 -36.58 -24.85
CA GLN A 2 52.57 -37.13 -25.23
C GLN A 2 51.30 -36.71 -24.46
N ALA A 3 50.46 -36.04 -25.25
CA ALA A 3 49.08 -35.64 -25.03
C ALA A 3 48.10 -36.81 -25.22
N LEU A 4 46.87 -36.64 -24.72
CA LEU A 4 45.71 -37.21 -25.39
C LEU A 4 44.47 -36.34 -25.18
N VAL A 5 43.96 -35.91 -26.32
CA VAL A 5 42.82 -35.04 -26.60
C VAL A 5 41.56 -35.91 -26.65
N GLY A 6 40.50 -35.50 -25.96
CA GLY A 6 39.17 -36.09 -26.09
C GLY A 6 38.21 -35.09 -26.72
N ALA A 7 37.93 -35.27 -28.02
CA ALA A 7 36.95 -34.51 -28.77
C ALA A 7 35.53 -35.10 -28.59
N VAL A 8 34.53 -34.24 -28.46
CA VAL A 8 33.10 -34.61 -28.49
C VAL A 8 32.48 -34.07 -29.81
N PRO A 9 31.71 -34.87 -30.56
CA PRO A 9 31.21 -34.49 -31.86
C PRO A 9 29.98 -33.56 -31.77
N ALA A 10 29.99 -32.53 -32.61
CA ALA A 10 28.83 -31.71 -32.93
C ALA A 10 28.07 -32.29 -34.14
N SER A 11 26.77 -32.47 -33.97
CA SER A 11 25.74 -32.77 -34.98
C SER A 11 24.43 -32.22 -34.41
N ALA A 12 23.48 -31.62 -35.11
CA ALA A 12 23.32 -31.29 -36.51
C ALA A 12 22.26 -30.17 -36.61
N ARG A 13 22.17 -29.63 -37.83
CA ARG A 13 21.36 -28.52 -38.34
C ARG A 13 19.85 -28.63 -38.09
N CYS A 14 19.16 -27.49 -38.04
CA CYS A 14 17.95 -27.28 -38.83
C CYS A 14 17.68 -25.79 -39.10
N LEU A 15 17.55 -25.49 -40.40
CA LEU A 15 17.21 -24.20 -41.01
C LEU A 15 15.73 -23.87 -40.80
N SER A 16 15.40 -22.60 -40.55
CA SER A 16 14.20 -21.97 -41.13
C SER A 16 14.27 -20.45 -40.96
N SER A 17 14.77 -19.77 -41.99
CA SER A 17 14.61 -18.33 -42.17
C SER A 17 13.30 -18.07 -42.92
N ARG A 18 12.28 -17.58 -42.20
CA ARG A 18 11.10 -16.97 -42.85
C ARG A 18 11.29 -15.46 -42.89
N SER A 19 11.61 -14.98 -44.09
CA SER A 19 11.51 -13.59 -44.50
C SER A 19 10.07 -13.12 -44.40
N VAL A 20 9.82 -12.09 -43.59
CA VAL A 20 8.53 -11.38 -43.53
C VAL A 20 8.70 -10.08 -44.30
N ALA A 21 7.89 -9.92 -45.35
CA ALA A 21 7.88 -8.73 -46.20
C ALA A 21 7.39 -7.48 -45.42
N PRO A 22 7.91 -6.28 -45.74
CA PRO A 22 7.40 -5.04 -45.16
C PRO A 22 6.06 -4.66 -45.78
N ILE A 23 5.00 -4.60 -44.97
CA ILE A 23 3.73 -4.00 -45.34
C ILE A 23 3.86 -2.48 -45.18
N SER A 24 4.00 -1.78 -46.30
CA SER A 24 3.82 -0.34 -46.40
C SER A 24 2.33 0.00 -46.23
N ARG A 25 1.98 0.73 -45.16
CA ARG A 25 0.68 1.39 -45.02
C ARG A 25 0.88 2.90 -45.05
N ASN A 26 0.66 3.49 -46.22
CA ASN A 26 0.40 4.92 -46.36
C ASN A 26 -0.92 5.25 -45.64
N SER A 27 -0.83 5.94 -44.50
CA SER A 27 -1.98 6.52 -43.81
C SER A 27 -2.02 8.01 -44.14
N THR A 28 -2.89 8.37 -45.06
CA THR A 28 -3.21 9.75 -45.42
C THR A 28 -3.87 10.43 -44.22
N LEU A 29 -3.13 11.30 -43.53
CA LEU A 29 -3.64 12.16 -42.46
C LEU A 29 -4.57 13.22 -43.07
N THR A 30 -5.86 13.13 -42.78
CA THR A 30 -6.80 14.25 -42.96
C THR A 30 -6.60 15.26 -41.83
N PRO A 31 -6.47 16.56 -42.13
CA PRO A 31 -6.30 17.58 -41.10
C PRO A 31 -7.61 17.80 -40.33
N ILE A 32 -7.59 17.48 -39.03
CA ILE A 32 -8.64 17.82 -38.08
C ILE A 32 -8.62 19.34 -37.89
N ARG A 33 -9.71 20.02 -38.27
CA ARG A 33 -9.90 21.45 -38.01
C ARG A 33 -10.10 21.69 -36.51
N PRO A 34 -9.49 22.73 -35.92
CA PRO A 34 -9.74 23.08 -34.52
C PRO A 34 -11.16 23.64 -34.35
N ARG A 35 -12.00 22.94 -33.60
CA ARG A 35 -13.28 23.44 -33.10
C ARG A 35 -13.00 24.50 -32.03
N LYS A 36 -13.32 25.76 -32.33
CA LYS A 36 -13.35 26.85 -31.34
C LYS A 36 -14.52 26.62 -30.38
N ASN A 37 -14.24 26.14 -29.17
CA ASN A 37 -15.22 26.10 -28.09
C ASN A 37 -15.43 27.51 -27.54
N ARG A 38 -16.58 28.08 -27.89
CA ARG A 38 -17.13 29.32 -27.35
C ARG A 38 -17.60 29.02 -25.91
N ARG A 39 -16.83 29.43 -24.91
CA ARG A 39 -17.30 29.46 -23.51
C ARG A 39 -18.42 30.49 -23.39
N VAL A 40 -19.62 30.02 -23.11
CA VAL A 40 -20.72 30.83 -22.56
C VAL A 40 -20.63 30.68 -21.05
N TYR A 41 -20.30 31.77 -20.34
CA TYR A 41 -20.41 31.83 -18.89
C TYR A 41 -21.87 32.14 -18.56
N SER A 42 -22.62 31.14 -18.11
CA SER A 42 -23.89 31.36 -17.42
C SER A 42 -23.60 31.46 -15.94
N ALA A 43 -23.80 32.66 -15.38
CA ALA A 43 -23.84 32.87 -13.94
C ALA A 43 -25.12 32.24 -13.39
N THR A 44 -24.99 31.22 -12.56
CA THR A 44 -26.09 30.64 -11.79
C THR A 44 -25.78 30.77 -10.31
N SER A 45 -26.48 31.73 -9.71
CA SER A 45 -27.01 31.79 -8.33
C SER A 45 -26.50 30.77 -7.31
N GLU A 46 -25.94 31.31 -6.22
CA GLU A 46 -25.77 30.66 -4.93
C GLU A 46 -27.12 30.11 -4.40
N PRO A 47 -27.20 28.83 -4.00
CA PRO A 47 -28.28 28.39 -3.13
C PRO A 47 -27.93 28.71 -1.67
N GLN A 48 -28.76 29.57 -1.06
CA GLN A 48 -28.85 29.71 0.39
C GLN A 48 -29.25 28.37 1.01
N TYR A 49 -28.38 27.80 1.86
CA TYR A 49 -28.72 26.66 2.70
C TYR A 49 -29.23 27.16 4.05
N GLU A 50 -30.55 27.21 4.20
CA GLU A 50 -31.22 27.32 5.50
C GLU A 50 -31.29 25.94 6.17
N GLY A 51 -30.74 25.87 7.38
CA GLY A 51 -31.33 25.22 8.55
C GLY A 51 -31.79 23.75 8.44
N ALA A 52 -30.91 22.83 8.79
CA ALA A 52 -31.31 21.58 9.44
C ALA A 52 -30.37 21.30 10.63
N SER A 53 -30.81 21.78 11.81
CA SER A 53 -30.19 21.48 13.10
C SER A 53 -30.43 20.01 13.45
N THR A 54 -29.47 19.14 13.12
CA THR A 54 -29.43 17.78 13.63
C THR A 54 -28.93 17.82 15.07
N ARG A 55 -29.84 17.55 16.01
CA ARG A 55 -29.56 17.42 17.43
C ARG A 55 -28.51 16.32 17.65
N LEU A 56 -27.34 16.73 18.13
CA LEU A 56 -26.32 15.84 18.69
C LEU A 56 -26.92 15.06 19.87
N VAL A 57 -26.99 13.75 19.74
CA VAL A 57 -27.34 12.85 20.83
C VAL A 57 -26.20 12.90 21.86
N SER A 58 -26.53 13.41 23.05
CA SER A 58 -25.67 13.50 24.21
C SER A 58 -25.23 12.11 24.68
N ARG A 59 -23.92 11.83 24.63
CA ARG A 59 -23.25 10.63 25.17
C ARG A 59 -23.15 10.62 26.70
N ARG A 60 -24.13 11.16 27.41
CA ARG A 60 -24.23 11.07 28.88
C ARG A 60 -25.46 10.27 29.24
N GLU A 61 -25.38 8.94 29.13
CA GLU A 61 -26.27 7.99 29.82
C GLU A 61 -25.89 6.53 29.52
N LEU A 62 -24.64 6.17 29.81
CA LEU A 62 -24.26 4.77 30.10
C LEU A 62 -23.44 4.74 31.39
N GLY A 63 -24.09 5.19 32.47
CA GLY A 63 -23.89 4.55 33.77
C GLY A 63 -24.66 3.22 33.77
N SER A 64 -24.41 2.23 34.60
CA SER A 64 -23.55 2.11 35.77
C SER A 64 -23.49 0.61 36.02
N MET A 65 -22.32 -0.01 35.84
CA MET A 65 -22.04 -1.32 36.43
C MET A 65 -20.86 -1.11 37.37
N ALA A 66 -21.23 -0.75 38.60
CA ALA A 66 -20.32 -0.63 39.73
C ALA A 66 -19.82 -2.02 40.11
N LEU A 67 -18.59 -2.34 39.72
CA LEU A 67 -17.82 -3.41 40.35
C LEU A 67 -17.21 -2.83 41.62
N VAL A 68 -17.77 -3.27 42.74
CA VAL A 68 -17.33 -2.99 44.10
C VAL A 68 -16.00 -3.71 44.36
N GLY A 69 -15.00 -2.94 44.80
CA GLY A 69 -14.17 -3.31 45.94
C GLY A 69 -12.93 -4.18 45.68
N GLY A 70 -11.78 -3.54 45.57
CA GLY A 70 -10.47 -4.18 45.65
C GLY A 70 -9.33 -3.18 45.47
N ALA A 71 -9.25 -2.17 46.33
CA ALA A 71 -8.16 -1.19 46.32
C ALA A 71 -6.85 -1.85 46.81
N LEU A 72 -6.10 -2.45 45.90
CA LEU A 72 -4.65 -2.67 46.07
C LEU A 72 -3.93 -1.53 45.35
N SER A 73 -3.76 -0.42 46.06
CA SER A 73 -2.86 0.68 45.70
C SER A 73 -1.41 0.23 45.85
N GLY A 74 -1.01 -0.80 45.10
CA GLY A 74 0.39 -1.16 44.96
C GLY A 74 1.04 -0.13 44.04
N ALA A 75 1.92 0.71 44.59
CA ALA A 75 2.90 1.45 43.81
C ALA A 75 3.80 0.42 43.11
N GLY A 76 3.32 -0.11 41.98
CA GLY A 76 4.15 -0.90 41.09
C GLY A 76 5.33 -0.02 40.69
N PRO A 77 6.58 -0.55 40.69
CA PRO A 77 7.72 0.22 40.24
C PRO A 77 7.39 0.82 38.87
N ALA A 78 7.68 2.10 38.66
CA ALA A 78 7.60 2.67 37.33
C ALA A 78 8.69 1.99 36.48
N TRP A 79 8.32 0.95 35.72
CA TRP A 79 9.19 0.34 34.74
C TRP A 79 9.37 1.37 33.62
N SER A 80 10.31 2.29 33.79
CA SER A 80 10.78 3.16 32.73
C SER A 80 11.36 2.27 31.64
N GLN A 81 10.63 2.12 30.53
CA GLN A 81 11.16 1.48 29.34
C GLN A 81 12.44 2.24 28.94
N PRO A 82 13.60 1.57 28.82
CA PRO A 82 14.82 2.23 28.40
C PRO A 82 14.58 2.84 27.03
N LYS A 83 14.77 4.16 26.91
CA LYS A 83 14.66 4.85 25.62
C LYS A 83 15.73 4.28 24.69
N LEU A 84 15.31 3.63 23.61
CA LEU A 84 16.22 3.10 22.60
C LEU A 84 16.97 4.26 21.97
N THR A 85 18.28 4.32 22.21
CA THR A 85 19.13 5.33 21.58
C THR A 85 19.51 4.80 20.21
N LEU A 86 18.87 5.33 19.16
CA LEU A 86 19.19 4.96 17.78
C LEU A 86 20.58 5.52 17.43
N THR A 87 21.51 4.61 17.16
CA THR A 87 22.82 4.89 16.56
C THR A 87 22.76 4.65 15.05
N GLU A 88 23.65 5.26 14.27
CA GLU A 88 23.73 5.01 12.84
C GLU A 88 24.29 3.59 12.57
N PRO A 89 23.51 2.69 11.95
CA PRO A 89 23.91 1.31 11.70
C PRO A 89 25.01 1.25 10.63
N GLN A 90 25.97 0.33 10.79
CA GLN A 90 27.08 0.16 9.86
C GLN A 90 26.81 -0.96 8.85
N THR A 91 25.86 -1.83 9.14
CA THR A 91 25.46 -2.93 8.27
C THR A 91 23.97 -2.96 8.01
N LEU A 92 23.56 -3.59 6.91
CA LEU A 92 22.15 -3.81 6.61
C LEU A 92 21.44 -4.59 7.73
N ALA A 93 22.10 -5.61 8.30
CA ALA A 93 21.52 -6.43 9.35
C ALA A 93 21.23 -5.61 10.62
N GLU A 94 22.14 -4.72 11.00
CA GLU A 94 21.95 -3.78 12.11
C GLU A 94 20.81 -2.82 11.83
N ALA A 95 20.78 -2.18 10.65
CA ALA A 95 19.72 -1.24 10.27
C ALA A 95 18.34 -1.89 10.30
N ARG A 96 18.25 -3.12 9.78
CA ARG A 96 17.02 -3.92 9.78
C ARG A 96 16.59 -4.29 11.20
N SER A 97 17.50 -4.80 12.04
CA SER A 97 17.19 -5.14 13.44
C SER A 97 16.70 -3.90 14.17
N GLN A 98 17.41 -2.78 14.04
CA GLN A 98 17.07 -1.52 14.68
C GLN A 98 15.68 -1.03 14.31
N LEU A 99 15.27 -1.11 13.03
CA LEU A 99 13.90 -0.77 12.63
C LEU A 99 12.86 -1.68 13.30
N LEU A 100 13.05 -3.00 13.22
CA LEU A 100 12.09 -3.97 13.77
C LEU A 100 12.01 -3.90 15.30
N ASP A 101 13.14 -3.73 15.97
CA ASP A 101 13.24 -3.59 17.42
C ASP A 101 12.52 -2.31 17.87
N THR A 102 12.74 -1.18 17.17
CA THR A 102 12.06 0.09 17.46
C THR A 102 10.55 -0.02 17.31
N ILE A 103 10.06 -0.65 16.24
CA ILE A 103 8.62 -0.90 16.06
C ILE A 103 8.08 -1.80 17.16
N SER A 104 8.77 -2.89 17.49
CA SER A 104 8.32 -3.87 18.49
C SER A 104 8.28 -3.29 19.92
N ALA A 105 9.19 -2.36 20.23
CA ALA A 105 9.25 -1.64 21.48
C ALA A 105 8.18 -0.53 21.59
N GLY A 106 7.40 -0.29 20.53
CA GLY A 106 6.43 0.80 20.48
C GLY A 106 7.11 2.18 20.46
N GLY A 107 8.25 2.28 19.79
CA GLY A 107 8.98 3.54 19.61
C GLY A 107 8.09 4.64 19.02
N ASP A 108 8.47 5.89 19.31
CA ASP A 108 7.70 7.02 18.79
C ASP A 108 7.81 7.13 17.25
N TYR A 109 6.92 7.93 16.65
CA TYR A 109 6.91 8.07 15.18
C TYR A 109 8.26 8.56 14.63
N SER A 110 8.94 9.47 15.34
CA SER A 110 10.22 10.04 14.90
C SER A 110 11.38 9.04 14.99
N GLU A 111 11.35 8.16 15.98
CA GLU A 111 12.32 7.08 16.16
C GLU A 111 12.19 6.06 15.03
N VAL A 112 10.96 5.64 14.70
CA VAL A 112 10.73 4.71 13.59
C VAL A 112 11.10 5.34 12.25
N GLU A 113 10.72 6.59 12.00
CA GLU A 113 11.10 7.31 10.78
C GLU A 113 12.61 7.45 10.63
N ARG A 114 13.33 7.77 11.71
CA ARG A 114 14.80 7.82 11.69
C ARG A 114 15.42 6.44 11.41
N ALA A 115 14.86 5.36 11.96
CA ALA A 115 15.33 4.00 11.66
C ALA A 115 15.09 3.63 10.19
N ILE A 116 13.99 4.09 9.58
CA ILE A 116 13.72 3.94 8.14
C ILE A 116 14.75 4.72 7.31
N GLU A 117 15.07 5.96 7.69
CA GLU A 117 16.10 6.77 7.03
C GLU A 117 17.47 6.09 7.04
N TYR A 118 17.84 5.43 8.15
CA TYR A 118 19.06 4.63 8.22
C TYR A 118 19.01 3.35 7.37
N LEU A 119 17.83 2.75 7.20
CA LEU A 119 17.68 1.52 6.42
C LEU A 119 17.68 1.78 4.90
N ALA A 120 17.07 2.88 4.45
CA ALA A 120 16.85 3.15 3.02
C ALA A 120 18.13 3.10 2.14
N PRO A 121 19.29 3.63 2.56
CA PRO A 121 20.54 3.51 1.80
C PRO A 121 21.01 2.07 1.57
N PHE A 122 20.59 1.12 2.40
CA PHE A 122 20.92 -0.30 2.29
C PHE A 122 19.93 -1.09 1.42
N ASN A 123 19.04 -0.44 0.67
CA ASN A 123 18.06 -1.13 -0.17
C ASN A 123 18.75 -2.13 -1.13
N PRO A 124 18.55 -3.46 -0.95
CA PRO A 124 19.24 -4.46 -1.75
C PRO A 124 18.62 -4.64 -3.13
N THR A 125 17.40 -4.13 -3.35
CA THR A 125 16.65 -4.34 -4.58
C THR A 125 16.77 -3.13 -5.51
N PRO A 126 17.50 -3.23 -6.63
CA PRO A 126 17.43 -2.20 -7.67
C PRO A 126 16.03 -2.20 -8.29
N ASN A 127 15.49 -1.02 -8.57
CA ASN A 127 14.17 -0.86 -9.19
C ASN A 127 13.04 -1.57 -8.42
N PRO A 128 12.85 -1.25 -7.13
CA PRO A 128 11.99 -2.02 -6.23
C PRO A 128 10.52 -2.08 -6.66
N ALA A 129 10.01 -1.09 -7.42
CA ALA A 129 8.64 -1.13 -7.92
C ALA A 129 8.44 -2.18 -9.03
N GLN A 130 9.47 -2.44 -9.82
CA GLN A 130 9.47 -3.36 -10.97
C GLN A 130 9.97 -4.76 -10.60
N SER A 131 10.33 -4.94 -9.33
CA SER A 131 10.88 -6.18 -8.81
C SER A 131 9.77 -7.22 -8.61
N PRO A 132 9.96 -8.48 -9.05
CA PRO A 132 9.04 -9.57 -8.72
C PRO A 132 8.87 -9.76 -7.20
N GLN A 133 9.88 -9.39 -6.42
CA GLN A 133 9.85 -9.42 -4.96
C GLN A 133 8.89 -8.39 -4.35
N LEU A 134 8.31 -7.46 -5.11
CA LEU A 134 7.23 -6.63 -4.58
C LEU A 134 5.92 -7.42 -4.42
N GLN A 135 5.71 -8.45 -5.25
CA GLN A 135 4.49 -9.26 -5.27
C GLN A 135 4.39 -10.15 -4.04
N GLY A 136 3.15 -10.48 -3.62
CA GLY A 136 2.86 -11.40 -2.53
C GLY A 136 1.99 -10.79 -1.42
N GLU A 137 1.99 -11.46 -0.26
CA GLU A 137 1.23 -11.05 0.91
C GLU A 137 2.11 -10.31 1.92
N TRP A 138 1.64 -9.15 2.36
CA TRP A 138 2.41 -8.23 3.18
C TRP A 138 1.59 -7.75 4.36
N ARG A 139 1.98 -8.13 5.57
CA ARG A 139 1.35 -7.65 6.79
C ARG A 139 1.90 -6.28 7.17
N LEU A 140 1.01 -5.33 7.44
CA LEU A 140 1.40 -4.01 7.95
C LEU A 140 1.97 -4.15 9.37
N LEU A 141 3.20 -3.72 9.57
CA LEU A 141 3.83 -3.65 10.89
C LEU A 141 3.65 -2.27 11.53
N TRP A 142 3.80 -1.22 10.73
CA TRP A 142 3.77 0.15 11.20
C TRP A 142 3.36 1.12 10.08
N SER A 143 2.72 2.22 10.46
CA SER A 143 2.38 3.33 9.57
C SER A 143 2.64 4.66 10.28
N SER A 144 3.09 5.69 9.57
CA SER A 144 3.26 7.03 10.12
C SER A 144 1.94 7.68 10.54
N GLN A 145 2.01 8.72 11.35
CA GLN A 145 0.83 9.39 11.94
C GLN A 145 -0.09 10.04 10.90
N SER A 146 0.45 10.38 9.72
CA SER A 146 -0.31 10.91 8.58
C SER A 146 -1.27 9.88 7.97
N ALA A 147 -1.09 8.57 8.21
CA ALA A 147 -2.03 7.58 7.69
C ALA A 147 -3.38 7.64 8.43
N GLU A 148 -4.39 8.28 7.84
CA GLU A 148 -5.74 8.38 8.43
C GLU A 148 -6.41 7.04 8.72
N VAL A 149 -6.05 5.99 7.98
CA VAL A 149 -6.51 4.62 8.22
C VAL A 149 -6.20 4.19 9.66
N THR A 150 -5.08 4.64 10.20
CA THR A 150 -4.68 4.37 11.58
C THR A 150 -5.55 5.13 12.58
N LYS A 151 -6.04 6.33 12.26
CA LYS A 151 -6.97 7.07 13.14
C LYS A 151 -8.34 6.40 13.21
N ALA A 152 -8.84 5.91 12.07
CA ALA A 152 -10.13 5.22 11.99
C ALA A 152 -10.11 3.86 12.71
N THR A 153 -8.98 3.14 12.63
CA THR A 153 -8.85 1.78 13.18
C THR A 153 -8.31 1.74 14.62
N LYS A 154 -7.54 2.74 15.08
CA LYS A 154 -6.95 2.79 16.43
C LYS A 154 -7.99 2.77 17.57
N ASN A 155 -9.23 3.16 17.28
CA ASN A 155 -10.33 3.15 18.25
C ASN A 155 -11.26 1.93 18.11
N LEU A 156 -10.99 0.99 17.20
CA LEU A 156 -11.76 -0.24 17.18
C LEU A 156 -11.39 -1.08 18.40
N PRO A 157 -12.36 -1.48 19.24
CA PRO A 157 -12.12 -2.30 20.43
C PRO A 157 -11.78 -3.76 20.08
N LEU A 158 -11.55 -4.07 18.81
CA LEU A 158 -11.34 -5.41 18.30
C LEU A 158 -9.95 -5.52 17.68
N PRO A 159 -9.23 -6.62 17.91
CA PRO A 159 -7.98 -6.86 17.22
C PRO A 159 -8.27 -6.94 15.72
N PHE A 160 -7.48 -6.18 14.95
CA PHE A 160 -7.50 -6.23 13.51
C PHE A 160 -6.10 -6.51 12.96
N GLU A 161 -6.05 -7.17 11.81
CA GLU A 161 -4.83 -7.38 11.05
C GLU A 161 -5.00 -6.72 9.68
N SER A 162 -4.02 -5.93 9.27
CA SER A 162 -3.98 -5.32 7.93
C SER A 162 -2.97 -6.07 7.06
N VAL A 163 -3.45 -6.70 6.00
CA VAL A 163 -2.63 -7.42 5.02
C VAL A 163 -2.83 -6.79 3.65
N GLN A 164 -1.73 -6.44 2.98
CA GLN A 164 -1.74 -5.98 1.61
C GLN A 164 -1.29 -7.10 0.69
N LEU A 165 -2.11 -7.40 -0.30
CA LEU A 165 -1.80 -8.31 -1.40
C LEU A 165 -1.37 -7.48 -2.60
N VAL A 166 -0.21 -7.79 -3.19
CA VAL A 166 0.28 -7.14 -4.42
C VAL A 166 0.53 -8.19 -5.49
N GLY A 167 0.03 -7.94 -6.70
CA GLY A 167 0.13 -8.89 -7.82
C GLY A 167 -1.05 -9.87 -7.85
N PRO A 168 -0.86 -11.14 -8.26
CA PRO A 168 -1.95 -12.10 -8.46
C PRO A 168 -2.84 -12.38 -7.24
N GLY A 169 -2.36 -12.06 -6.02
CA GLY A 169 -3.18 -12.13 -4.80
C GLY A 169 -4.11 -10.92 -4.63
N GLY A 170 -3.76 -9.75 -5.16
CA GLY A 170 -4.53 -8.50 -5.04
C GLY A 170 -5.85 -8.50 -5.83
N GLY A 171 -6.10 -9.54 -6.61
CA GLY A 171 -7.29 -9.72 -7.44
C GLY A 171 -7.02 -10.79 -8.50
N MET A 172 -8.02 -11.15 -9.29
CA MET A 172 -7.92 -12.22 -10.30
C MET A 172 -6.97 -11.91 -11.48
N GLU A 173 -6.30 -10.75 -11.49
CA GLU A 173 -5.50 -10.25 -12.61
C GLU A 173 -4.18 -9.64 -12.12
N ALA A 174 -3.14 -9.72 -12.95
CA ALA A 174 -1.88 -9.01 -12.72
C ALA A 174 -2.10 -7.49 -12.70
N GLY A 175 -1.26 -6.76 -11.95
CA GLY A 175 -1.38 -5.29 -11.82
C GLY A 175 -2.50 -4.85 -10.88
N ARG A 176 -2.84 -5.66 -9.87
CA ARG A 176 -3.79 -5.30 -8.82
C ARG A 176 -3.15 -5.34 -7.45
N ALA A 177 -3.67 -4.49 -6.57
CA ALA A 177 -3.39 -4.54 -5.15
C ALA A 177 -4.71 -4.69 -4.38
N ALA A 178 -4.66 -5.32 -3.21
CA ALA A 178 -5.76 -5.32 -2.28
C ALA A 178 -5.29 -5.14 -0.84
N ASN A 179 -6.00 -4.31 -0.09
CA ASN A 179 -5.85 -4.20 1.36
C ASN A 179 -6.96 -5.00 2.03
N LEU A 180 -6.58 -5.93 2.89
CA LEU A 180 -7.43 -6.77 3.70
C LEU A 180 -7.35 -6.30 5.14
N VAL A 181 -8.48 -5.90 5.72
CA VAL A 181 -8.61 -5.65 7.15
C VAL A 181 -9.40 -6.81 7.75
N LYS A 182 -8.68 -7.73 8.39
CA LYS A 182 -9.27 -8.89 9.07
C LYS A 182 -9.66 -8.49 10.49
N VAL A 183 -10.88 -8.77 10.90
CA VAL A 183 -11.43 -8.48 12.22
C VAL A 183 -11.88 -9.79 12.87
N LEU A 184 -11.77 -9.90 14.20
CA LEU A 184 -12.17 -11.11 14.95
C LEU A 184 -11.48 -12.39 14.45
N GLY A 185 -10.17 -12.35 14.25
CA GLY A 185 -9.41 -13.50 13.75
C GLY A 185 -9.76 -13.90 12.30
N GLY A 186 -10.32 -12.98 11.51
CA GLY A 186 -10.67 -13.20 10.11
C GLY A 186 -12.10 -13.68 9.87
N ALA A 187 -12.93 -13.77 10.92
CA ALA A 187 -14.36 -14.06 10.76
C ALA A 187 -15.07 -13.03 9.87
N LEU A 188 -14.60 -11.78 9.91
CA LEU A 188 -14.98 -10.68 9.02
C LEU A 188 -13.72 -10.14 8.37
N THR A 189 -13.70 -10.00 7.05
CA THR A 189 -12.59 -9.34 6.35
C THR A 189 -13.13 -8.28 5.41
N LEU A 190 -12.73 -7.03 5.60
CA LEU A 190 -12.95 -5.98 4.61
C LEU A 190 -11.82 -6.05 3.59
N LYS A 191 -12.18 -6.15 2.31
CA LYS A 191 -11.23 -6.20 1.21
C LYS A 191 -11.44 -4.98 0.33
N LEU A 192 -10.43 -4.13 0.24
CA LEU A 192 -10.37 -3.01 -0.70
C LEU A 192 -9.37 -3.34 -1.79
N SER A 193 -9.84 -3.62 -3.00
CA SER A 193 -8.99 -3.87 -4.17
C SER A 193 -8.94 -2.69 -5.11
N SER A 194 -7.82 -2.55 -5.81
CA SER A 194 -7.50 -1.43 -6.70
C SER A 194 -6.64 -1.89 -7.87
N SER A 195 -6.44 -1.00 -8.84
CA SER A 195 -5.33 -1.10 -9.79
C SER A 195 -4.01 -0.81 -9.06
N ALA A 196 -2.92 -1.44 -9.52
CA ALA A 196 -1.56 -1.18 -9.08
C ALA A 196 -0.64 -1.27 -10.31
N VAL A 197 -0.16 -0.12 -10.76
CA VAL A 197 0.63 0.02 -11.99
C VAL A 197 1.99 0.61 -11.65
N GLU A 198 3.05 -0.05 -12.09
CA GLU A 198 4.42 0.44 -11.97
C GLU A 198 4.60 1.70 -12.84
N ASP A 199 5.33 2.71 -12.35
CA ASP A 199 5.65 3.88 -13.16
C ASP A 199 6.79 3.53 -14.15
N PRO A 200 6.58 3.66 -15.47
CA PRO A 200 7.62 3.37 -16.46
C PRO A 200 8.81 4.33 -16.42
N PHE A 201 8.65 5.51 -15.81
CA PHE A 201 9.70 6.54 -15.69
C PHE A 201 10.34 6.59 -14.30
N ASN A 202 9.71 5.97 -13.31
CA ASN A 202 10.21 5.92 -11.94
C ASN A 202 10.18 4.48 -11.41
N ALA A 203 11.33 3.82 -11.48
CA ALA A 203 11.50 2.43 -11.06
C ALA A 203 11.31 2.17 -9.56
N ALA A 204 11.14 3.23 -8.76
CA ALA A 204 10.77 3.12 -7.35
C ALA A 204 9.28 3.38 -7.11
N ALA A 205 8.50 3.83 -8.09
CA ALA A 205 7.11 4.23 -7.88
C ALA A 205 6.09 3.20 -8.39
N VAL A 206 5.02 3.02 -7.61
CA VAL A 206 3.81 2.29 -7.98
C VAL A 206 2.62 3.20 -7.79
N THR A 207 1.80 3.35 -8.83
CA THR A 207 0.52 4.04 -8.76
C THR A 207 -0.57 3.06 -8.36
N ILE A 208 -1.23 3.31 -7.23
CA ILE A 208 -2.40 2.58 -6.76
C ILE A 208 -3.61 3.47 -6.98
N GLY A 209 -4.60 2.96 -7.71
CA GLY A 209 -5.74 3.80 -8.12
C GLY A 209 -6.96 2.99 -8.56
N PRO A 210 -8.00 3.67 -9.06
CA PRO A 210 -9.22 3.01 -9.53
C PRO A 210 -8.95 1.98 -10.65
N PRO A 211 -9.84 1.00 -10.87
CA PRO A 211 -11.14 0.86 -10.21
C PRO A 211 -11.01 0.30 -8.79
N PHE A 212 -11.65 0.99 -7.84
CA PHE A 212 -11.71 0.54 -6.45
C PHE A 212 -12.91 -0.39 -6.25
N ARG A 213 -12.72 -1.49 -5.52
CA ARG A 213 -13.80 -2.39 -5.13
C ARG A 213 -13.67 -2.71 -3.65
N LEU A 214 -14.73 -2.39 -2.90
CA LEU A 214 -14.85 -2.73 -1.49
C LEU A 214 -15.79 -3.92 -1.35
N GLU A 215 -15.29 -4.97 -0.75
CA GLU A 215 -15.99 -6.23 -0.50
C GLU A 215 -15.92 -6.57 1.00
N LEU A 216 -16.99 -7.14 1.53
CA LEU A 216 -17.00 -7.77 2.85
C LEU A 216 -16.96 -9.29 2.65
N LEU A 217 -15.94 -9.93 3.22
CA LEU A 217 -15.80 -11.38 3.23
C LEU A 217 -16.30 -11.93 4.57
N VAL A 218 -17.33 -12.77 4.55
CA VAL A 218 -17.89 -13.44 5.75
C VAL A 218 -18.13 -14.91 5.44
N GLY A 219 -17.54 -15.81 6.23
CA GLY A 219 -17.74 -17.26 6.06
C GLY A 219 -17.38 -17.77 4.65
N GLY A 220 -16.32 -17.21 4.05
CA GLY A 220 -15.87 -17.56 2.69
C GLY A 220 -16.72 -16.97 1.55
N ARG A 221 -17.74 -16.17 1.85
CA ARG A 221 -18.55 -15.47 0.83
C ARG A 221 -18.09 -14.04 0.68
N SER A 222 -17.98 -13.55 -0.56
CA SER A 222 -17.73 -12.14 -0.87
C SER A 222 -19.05 -11.40 -1.09
N ILE A 223 -19.25 -10.32 -0.35
CA ILE A 223 -20.41 -9.42 -0.47
C ILE A 223 -19.88 -8.07 -0.95
N PRO A 224 -20.17 -7.65 -2.19
CA PRO A 224 -19.75 -6.34 -2.68
C PRO A 224 -20.48 -5.26 -1.89
N LEU A 225 -19.72 -4.33 -1.30
CA LEU A 225 -20.28 -3.16 -0.60
C LEU A 225 -20.30 -1.95 -1.52
N GLN A 226 -19.25 -1.77 -2.34
CA GLN A 226 -19.14 -0.66 -3.28
C GLN A 226 -18.15 -0.98 -4.41
N SER A 227 -18.43 -0.45 -5.60
CA SER A 227 -17.49 -0.41 -6.71
C SER A 227 -17.44 0.99 -7.31
N VAL A 228 -16.24 1.51 -7.55
CA VAL A 228 -16.01 2.79 -8.20
C VAL A 228 -15.23 2.51 -9.48
N GLU A 229 -15.91 2.66 -10.62
CA GLU A 229 -15.27 2.70 -11.93
C GLU A 229 -14.85 4.14 -12.24
N SER A 230 -13.72 4.32 -12.92
CA SER A 230 -13.09 5.63 -13.16
C SER A 230 -13.82 6.50 -14.20
N ASN A 231 -15.15 6.52 -14.20
CA ASN A 231 -15.93 7.36 -15.10
C ASN A 231 -16.52 8.56 -14.33
N ASP A 232 -16.32 9.73 -14.94
CA ASP A 232 -16.51 11.06 -14.39
C ASP A 232 -17.76 11.27 -13.52
N ALA A 233 -17.54 12.00 -12.41
CA ALA A 233 -18.47 12.89 -11.74
C ALA A 233 -19.43 12.36 -10.65
N ASP A 234 -19.11 11.28 -9.93
CA ASP A 234 -19.81 10.98 -8.67
C ASP A 234 -18.94 11.33 -7.43
N PRO A 235 -19.11 12.51 -6.81
CA PRO A 235 -18.30 12.98 -5.68
C PRO A 235 -18.57 12.20 -4.37
N THR A 236 -19.44 11.21 -4.39
CA THR A 236 -19.94 10.49 -3.20
C THR A 236 -19.25 9.14 -2.95
N ALA A 237 -18.16 8.85 -3.66
CA ALA A 237 -17.42 7.61 -3.47
C ALA A 237 -16.72 7.57 -2.10
N LEU A 238 -17.17 6.70 -1.19
CA LEU A 238 -16.52 6.41 0.11
C LEU A 238 -15.03 6.06 -0.03
N LEU A 239 -14.64 5.50 -1.18
CA LEU A 239 -13.29 5.02 -1.48
C LEU A 239 -12.39 6.08 -2.13
N GLY A 240 -12.90 7.30 -2.35
CA GLY A 240 -12.24 8.31 -3.16
C GLY A 240 -12.17 7.93 -4.64
N THR A 241 -11.79 8.89 -5.48
CA THR A 241 -11.54 8.68 -6.92
C THR A 241 -10.07 8.89 -7.27
N GLN A 242 -9.24 9.25 -6.30
CA GLN A 242 -7.87 9.66 -6.52
C GLN A 242 -6.93 8.44 -6.54
N SER A 243 -6.01 8.45 -7.49
CA SER A 243 -4.85 7.58 -7.47
C SER A 243 -3.79 8.14 -6.52
N SER A 244 -3.08 7.25 -5.83
CA SER A 244 -1.92 7.59 -5.01
C SER A 244 -0.66 6.94 -5.57
N GLU A 245 0.43 7.69 -5.58
CA GLU A 245 1.75 7.20 -5.95
C GLU A 245 2.53 6.79 -4.70
N PHE A 246 3.08 5.58 -4.73
CA PHE A 246 3.86 4.97 -3.66
C PHE A 246 5.30 4.75 -4.12
N SER A 247 6.23 5.50 -3.54
CA SER A 247 7.66 5.25 -3.68
C SER A 247 8.10 4.13 -2.72
N GLN A 248 8.73 3.08 -3.26
CA GLN A 248 9.32 1.98 -2.51
C GLN A 248 10.73 2.38 -2.06
N LEU A 249 10.87 2.79 -0.80
CA LEU A 249 12.13 3.23 -0.23
C LEU A 249 13.08 2.05 0.02
N TYR A 250 12.53 0.90 0.38
CA TYR A 250 13.27 -0.30 0.73
C TYR A 250 12.47 -1.55 0.39
N LEU A 251 13.13 -2.58 -0.14
CA LEU A 251 12.53 -3.89 -0.42
C LEU A 251 13.58 -5.00 -0.28
N GLU A 252 13.36 -5.97 0.61
CA GLU A 252 14.22 -7.16 0.68
C GLU A 252 14.07 -8.02 -0.58
N ALA A 253 15.20 -8.55 -1.06
CA ALA A 253 15.28 -9.23 -2.35
C ALA A 253 15.06 -10.75 -2.29
N THR A 254 14.80 -11.31 -1.10
CA THR A 254 14.84 -12.78 -0.91
C THR A 254 13.55 -13.46 -1.37
N GLY A 255 12.41 -12.77 -1.29
CA GLY A 255 11.08 -13.31 -1.51
C GLY A 255 10.56 -14.19 -0.36
N ALA A 256 11.26 -14.26 0.77
CA ALA A 256 10.94 -15.16 1.88
C ALA A 256 10.09 -14.50 2.97
N THR A 257 9.26 -15.29 3.67
CA THR A 257 8.53 -14.84 4.87
C THR A 257 9.48 -14.14 5.84
N GLY A 258 9.06 -12.99 6.34
CA GLY A 258 9.92 -12.11 7.15
C GLY A 258 10.59 -10.99 6.37
N ASP A 259 10.56 -11.01 5.03
CA ASP A 259 11.07 -9.91 4.21
C ASP A 259 10.40 -8.58 4.57
N VAL A 260 11.17 -7.51 4.66
CA VAL A 260 10.69 -6.16 4.97
C VAL A 260 10.56 -5.33 3.69
N ARG A 261 9.52 -4.51 3.63
CA ARG A 261 9.43 -3.40 2.67
C ARG A 261 9.00 -2.11 3.34
N VAL A 262 9.45 -1.00 2.79
CA VAL A 262 9.07 0.34 3.20
C VAL A 262 8.58 1.11 1.99
N SER A 263 7.36 1.65 2.09
CA SER A 263 6.76 2.48 1.04
C SER A 263 6.33 3.84 1.60
N LYS A 264 6.40 4.88 0.77
CA LYS A 264 5.99 6.25 1.10
C LYS A 264 5.06 6.81 0.03
N VAL A 265 3.99 7.46 0.43
CA VAL A 265 3.08 8.17 -0.50
C VAL A 265 3.73 9.47 -0.95
N THR A 266 3.97 9.61 -2.25
CA THR A 266 4.62 10.79 -2.87
C THR A 266 3.63 11.69 -3.60
N ALA A 267 2.49 11.17 -4.02
CA ALA A 267 1.41 11.93 -4.64
C ALA A 267 0.04 11.27 -4.37
N GLY A 268 -1.04 12.02 -4.51
CA GLY A 268 -2.42 11.55 -4.32
C GLY A 268 -3.18 12.42 -3.31
N ASP A 269 -4.07 11.80 -2.54
CA ASP A 269 -4.87 12.47 -1.52
C ASP A 269 -3.99 13.09 -0.42
N ASP A 270 -4.20 14.39 -0.15
CA ASP A 270 -3.50 15.20 0.85
C ASP A 270 -3.52 14.54 2.23
N VAL A 271 -4.58 13.79 2.54
CA VAL A 271 -4.75 13.08 3.79
C VAL A 271 -3.65 12.05 4.02
N VAL A 272 -3.25 11.32 2.98
CA VAL A 272 -2.28 10.23 3.07
C VAL A 272 -0.91 10.63 2.52
N LEU A 273 -0.78 11.82 1.94
CA LEU A 273 0.47 12.33 1.40
C LEU A 273 1.58 12.29 2.48
N ASN A 274 2.78 11.89 2.08
CA ASN A 274 3.93 11.64 2.96
C ASN A 274 3.77 10.51 3.98
N SER A 275 2.66 9.75 3.95
CA SER A 275 2.52 8.59 4.81
C SER A 275 3.55 7.53 4.46
N THR A 276 4.19 6.96 5.48
CA THR A 276 5.17 5.88 5.32
C THR A 276 4.62 4.61 5.96
N PHE A 277 4.81 3.49 5.28
CA PHE A 277 4.32 2.19 5.70
C PHE A 277 5.46 1.17 5.72
N VAL A 278 5.56 0.43 6.82
CA VAL A 278 6.47 -0.70 6.97
C VAL A 278 5.65 -1.97 6.96
N HIS A 279 5.97 -2.87 6.03
CA HIS A 279 5.33 -4.17 5.96
C HIS A 279 6.36 -5.30 6.09
N VAL A 280 5.86 -6.45 6.53
CA VAL A 280 6.60 -7.72 6.51
C VAL A 280 5.86 -8.73 5.64
N ARG A 281 6.60 -9.48 4.82
CA ARG A 281 6.07 -10.59 4.05
C ARG A 281 5.63 -11.71 4.97
N ILE A 282 4.46 -12.30 4.70
CA ILE A 282 3.93 -13.46 5.42
C ILE A 282 3.93 -14.69 4.53
#